data_AF-A0A812UQX0-F1
#
_entry.id   AF-A0A812UQX0-F1
#
_cell.length_a   1.000
_cell.length_b   1.000
_cell.length_c   1.000
_cell.angle_alpha   90.00
_cell.angle_beta   90.00
_cell.angle_gamma   90.00
#
_symmetry.space_group_name_H-M   'P 1'
#
loop_
_entity.id
_entity.type
_entity.pdbx_description
1 polymer ?
#
loop_
_entity_poly.entity_id
_entity_poly.type
_entity_poly.pdbx_seq_one_letter_code
_entity_poly.pdbx_strand_id
1 'polypeptide(L)'
;MGSLSCMCLCMPDAAAPISKTLLVADENGQIVVRSRSRDTTRETSTAVISDAWGGDEEGGGDPKQLWLLAPARGAVQGEYVLQKGRDNFNQPLWRQQKGSGWLFSSAPAPDGFWRFANSDVELADRLGPIQSAQPHDGAAPQKVASWQYYDGSGWHDDTSILVLDSQEKFLAAAKKQSSSASEEHPPSLWLLAPRYPNLQGEYRKQETRRERGQPVWRQVGGEGWIFSTSKRRWFITDDEAGIIQSGGVMASVAPHNDAPPNKIEHWQFFNDGSWQPDATILLTDKQAEAERLLAEQQREALLRSETAPERVWIICPPKPLIQGEYARQPGRIERGHAVWRQAGGSGILYSNGLGGLWCVATKEADVQKNLGVLQCSTPHQGRPPHEMEAWQYADGSTWRLHKEMRITDQREEGLAALAEQEALARRRADLAPSHLWLKAASKVALQGEYIKVPNRLERGQALWQQAAGPGWLYSTSGGRWFVTDREEGVASNTGLLASNALHQGRLPQETEKWQEFVDGAWQLAPSVLVVADVECLHIRGISMTAEMEGDLEVPAPH
;
A
#
# COMPACT_ATOMS: atom_id res chain seq x y z
N MET A 1 35.42 -30.28 -0.57
CA MET A 1 35.20 -28.98 0.09
C MET A 1 34.56 -28.07 -0.95
N GLY A 2 33.34 -27.61 -0.65
CA GLY A 2 32.29 -27.32 -1.64
C GLY A 2 32.43 -25.99 -2.37
N SER A 3 32.31 -26.07 -3.69
CA SER A 3 32.05 -24.97 -4.62
C SER A 3 30.55 -24.96 -4.90
N LEU A 4 29.86 -23.86 -4.56
CA LEU A 4 28.42 -23.70 -4.77
C LEU A 4 28.15 -23.19 -6.19
N SER A 5 27.31 -23.95 -6.88
CA SER A 5 26.75 -23.72 -8.20
C SER A 5 26.01 -22.40 -8.33
N CYS A 6 26.28 -21.69 -9.43
CA CYS A 6 25.36 -20.71 -10.00
C CYS A 6 24.48 -21.44 -11.03
N MET A 7 23.23 -21.78 -10.66
CA MET A 7 22.22 -22.23 -11.61
C MET A 7 21.50 -21.00 -12.17
N CYS A 8 21.81 -20.68 -13.43
CA CYS A 8 20.88 -19.98 -14.32
C CYS A 8 19.67 -20.88 -14.56
N LEU A 9 18.48 -20.42 -14.16
CA LEU A 9 17.23 -20.85 -14.76
C LEU A 9 16.66 -19.67 -15.55
N CYS A 10 16.82 -19.75 -16.87
CA CYS A 10 16.04 -18.98 -17.83
C CYS A 10 14.57 -19.37 -17.68
N MET A 11 13.68 -18.39 -17.51
CA MET A 11 12.26 -18.52 -17.81
C MET A 11 11.94 -17.60 -19.00
N PRO A 12 11.12 -18.06 -19.97
CA PRO A 12 10.89 -17.34 -21.22
C PRO A 12 9.92 -16.16 -21.05
N ASP A 13 10.13 -15.16 -21.90
CA ASP A 13 9.17 -14.11 -22.23
C ASP A 13 7.80 -14.71 -22.58
N ALA A 14 6.78 -14.35 -21.80
CA ALA A 14 5.39 -14.42 -22.21
C ALA A 14 4.72 -13.10 -21.84
N ALA A 15 4.79 -12.14 -22.77
CA ALA A 15 3.97 -10.94 -22.72
C ALA A 15 2.49 -11.36 -22.82
N ALA A 16 1.73 -11.16 -21.73
CA ALA A 16 0.28 -11.26 -21.78
C ALA A 16 -0.28 -10.11 -22.66
N PRO A 17 -1.20 -10.38 -23.61
CA PRO A 17 -1.81 -9.32 -24.40
C PRO A 17 -2.76 -8.49 -23.51
N ILE A 18 -2.57 -7.17 -23.50
CA ILE A 18 -3.53 -6.23 -22.94
C ILE A 18 -4.77 -6.27 -23.83
N SER A 19 -5.81 -6.97 -23.39
CA SER A 19 -7.14 -6.88 -24.03
C SER A 19 -7.73 -5.51 -23.69
N LYS A 20 -7.82 -4.62 -24.68
CA LYS A 20 -8.55 -3.35 -24.54
C LYS A 20 -10.05 -3.65 -24.56
N THR A 21 -10.67 -3.63 -23.39
CA THR A 21 -12.14 -3.64 -23.26
C THR A 21 -12.68 -2.26 -23.56
N LEU A 22 -13.44 -2.12 -24.65
CA LEU A 22 -14.21 -0.91 -24.97
C LEU A 22 -15.65 -1.13 -24.48
N LEU A 23 -16.11 -0.27 -23.58
CA LEU A 23 -17.50 -0.22 -23.14
C LEU A 23 -18.27 0.69 -24.11
N VAL A 24 -19.23 0.14 -24.82
CA VAL A 24 -20.20 0.93 -25.61
C VAL A 24 -21.58 0.57 -25.12
N ALA A 25 -22.33 1.57 -24.67
CA ALA A 25 -23.75 1.41 -24.35
C ALA A 25 -24.55 1.39 -25.65
N ASP A 26 -25.47 0.44 -25.78
CA ASP A 26 -26.42 0.46 -26.89
C ASP A 26 -27.62 1.37 -26.59
N GLU A 27 -28.50 1.50 -27.58
CA GLU A 27 -29.64 2.44 -27.58
C GLU A 27 -30.70 2.13 -26.50
N ASN A 28 -30.58 1.01 -25.79
CA ASN A 28 -31.43 0.64 -24.64
C ASN A 28 -30.72 0.73 -23.29
N GLY A 29 -29.49 1.27 -23.25
CA GLY A 29 -28.73 1.47 -22.02
C GLY A 29 -28.06 0.22 -21.45
N GLN A 30 -27.94 -0.87 -22.22
CA GLN A 30 -27.17 -2.05 -21.82
C GLN A 30 -25.70 -1.90 -22.19
N ILE A 31 -24.81 -2.27 -21.26
CA ILE A 31 -23.35 -2.27 -21.44
C ILE A 31 -22.94 -3.62 -22.02
N VAL A 32 -22.47 -3.65 -23.28
CA VAL A 32 -22.02 -4.89 -23.93
C VAL A 32 -20.49 -4.89 -24.07
N VAL A 33 -19.83 -5.90 -23.51
CA VAL A 33 -18.39 -6.13 -23.66
C VAL A 33 -18.15 -7.02 -24.90
N ARG A 34 -17.46 -6.49 -25.92
CA ARG A 34 -17.03 -7.30 -27.08
C ARG A 34 -15.51 -7.48 -27.11
N SER A 35 -15.04 -8.71 -26.91
CA SER A 35 -13.65 -9.10 -27.18
C SER A 35 -13.55 -9.81 -28.53
N ARG A 36 -12.66 -9.36 -29.43
CA ARG A 36 -12.26 -10.17 -30.60
C ARG A 36 -11.11 -11.08 -30.20
N SER A 37 -11.34 -12.40 -30.21
CA SER A 37 -10.25 -13.39 -30.26
C SER A 37 -10.37 -14.18 -31.56
N ARG A 38 -9.27 -14.34 -32.28
CA ARG A 38 -9.14 -15.26 -33.42
C ARG A 38 -8.67 -16.61 -32.87
N ASP A 39 -9.36 -17.64 -33.35
CA ASP A 39 -9.03 -19.07 -33.31
C ASP A 39 -9.25 -19.91 -32.04
N THR A 40 -9.77 -21.11 -32.35
CA THR A 40 -10.05 -22.32 -31.56
C THR A 40 -11.38 -22.39 -30.80
N THR A 41 -12.24 -23.26 -31.34
CA THR A 41 -13.49 -23.79 -30.82
C THR A 41 -13.31 -24.44 -29.46
N ARG A 42 -13.66 -23.72 -28.41
CA ARG A 42 -14.07 -24.30 -27.13
C ARG A 42 -15.25 -23.46 -26.63
N GLU A 43 -16.45 -24.02 -26.73
CA GLU A 43 -17.66 -23.41 -26.18
C GLU A 43 -17.49 -23.26 -24.67
N THR A 44 -17.09 -22.06 -24.26
CA THR A 44 -17.19 -21.61 -22.87
C THR A 44 -18.65 -21.23 -22.68
N SER A 45 -19.44 -22.13 -22.10
CA SER A 45 -20.76 -21.80 -21.58
C SER A 45 -20.58 -20.75 -20.50
N THR A 46 -20.72 -19.49 -20.92
CA THR A 46 -20.79 -18.33 -20.04
C THR A 46 -22.17 -18.39 -19.40
N ALA A 47 -22.24 -18.72 -18.11
CA ALA A 47 -23.43 -18.47 -17.32
C ALA A 47 -23.56 -16.95 -17.17
N VAL A 48 -24.16 -16.32 -18.17
CA VAL A 48 -24.72 -14.98 -18.04
C VAL A 48 -25.83 -15.11 -17.00
N ILE A 49 -25.71 -14.39 -15.88
CA ILE A 49 -26.85 -14.09 -15.02
C ILE A 49 -27.77 -13.20 -15.87
N SER A 50 -28.58 -13.81 -16.72
CA SER A 50 -29.66 -13.13 -17.43
C SER A 50 -30.91 -13.23 -16.59
N ASP A 51 -31.77 -12.22 -16.68
CA ASP A 51 -33.12 -12.16 -16.08
C ASP A 51 -34.09 -13.23 -16.65
N ALA A 52 -33.57 -14.36 -17.13
CA ALA A 52 -34.32 -15.45 -17.76
C ALA A 52 -34.53 -16.66 -16.81
N TRP A 53 -34.48 -16.45 -15.49
CA TRP A 53 -34.88 -17.44 -14.49
C TRP A 53 -36.38 -17.33 -14.20
N GLY A 54 -37.19 -17.37 -15.26
CA GLY A 54 -38.64 -17.30 -15.20
C GLY A 54 -39.25 -18.71 -15.19
N GLY A 55 -39.81 -19.11 -14.06
CA GLY A 55 -40.74 -20.23 -13.95
C GLY A 55 -41.84 -19.84 -12.96
N ASP A 56 -43.09 -19.88 -13.44
CA ASP A 56 -44.29 -19.50 -12.69
C ASP A 56 -44.54 -20.38 -11.46
N GLU A 57 -45.30 -19.80 -10.53
CA GLU A 57 -45.63 -20.31 -9.19
C GLU A 57 -46.37 -21.66 -9.18
N GLU A 58 -45.86 -22.59 -8.37
CA GLU A 58 -46.57 -23.36 -7.31
C GLU A 58 -45.85 -24.68 -7.04
N GLY A 59 -44.92 -24.66 -6.08
CA GLY A 59 -44.30 -25.85 -5.49
C GLY A 59 -44.23 -25.68 -3.98
N GLY A 60 -45.37 -25.86 -3.31
CA GLY A 60 -45.49 -25.75 -1.86
C GLY A 60 -44.72 -26.87 -1.16
N GLY A 61 -43.57 -26.54 -0.55
CA GLY A 61 -42.82 -27.49 0.28
C GLY A 61 -41.42 -27.03 0.72
N ASP A 62 -40.78 -26.12 -0.02
CA ASP A 62 -39.41 -25.68 0.27
C ASP A 62 -39.35 -24.64 1.43
N PRO A 63 -38.41 -24.76 2.37
CA PRO A 63 -38.27 -23.81 3.47
C PRO A 63 -37.92 -22.41 2.98
N LYS A 64 -38.69 -21.40 3.40
CA LYS A 64 -38.41 -19.99 3.08
C LYS A 64 -37.09 -19.50 3.68
N GLN A 65 -36.71 -20.07 4.82
CA GLN A 65 -35.49 -19.74 5.55
C GLN A 65 -34.83 -21.01 6.07
N LEU A 66 -33.51 -21.00 6.07
CA LEU A 66 -32.65 -22.03 6.64
C LEU A 66 -31.53 -21.37 7.45
N TRP A 67 -31.02 -22.07 8.45
CA TRP A 67 -29.89 -21.65 9.25
C TRP A 67 -28.78 -22.68 9.17
N LEU A 68 -27.63 -22.29 8.66
CA LEU A 68 -26.42 -23.11 8.69
C LEU A 68 -25.65 -22.83 9.97
N LEU A 69 -25.38 -23.88 10.75
CA LEU A 69 -24.41 -23.90 11.83
C LEU A 69 -23.17 -24.66 11.33
N ALA A 70 -22.04 -23.97 11.24
CA ALA A 70 -20.77 -24.55 10.77
C ALA A 70 -19.61 -23.89 11.52
N PRO A 71 -19.33 -24.30 12.79
CA PRO A 71 -18.44 -23.57 13.69
C PRO A 71 -17.01 -23.42 13.16
N ALA A 72 -16.52 -24.41 12.41
CA ALA A 72 -15.19 -24.38 11.79
C ALA A 72 -15.12 -23.56 10.48
N ARG A 73 -16.25 -23.03 10.00
CA ARG A 73 -16.44 -22.36 8.70
C ARG A 73 -17.36 -21.14 8.84
N GLY A 74 -16.97 -20.19 9.71
CA GLY A 74 -17.79 -19.02 10.07
C GLY A 74 -18.27 -18.16 8.88
N ALA A 75 -17.50 -18.07 7.80
CA ALA A 75 -17.85 -17.26 6.63
C ALA A 75 -19.18 -17.66 5.96
N VAL A 76 -19.53 -18.94 5.99
CA VAL A 76 -20.79 -19.47 5.41
C VAL A 76 -21.85 -19.74 6.49
N GLN A 77 -21.59 -19.43 7.76
CA GLN A 77 -22.56 -19.66 8.83
C GLN A 77 -23.67 -18.59 8.82
N GLY A 78 -24.88 -18.97 9.24
CA GLY A 78 -25.96 -18.02 9.54
C GLY A 78 -27.23 -18.28 8.76
N GLU A 79 -28.03 -17.22 8.59
CA GLU A 79 -29.35 -17.28 7.96
C GLU A 79 -29.26 -17.23 6.43
N TYR A 80 -30.01 -18.12 5.78
CA TYR A 80 -30.17 -18.27 4.35
C TYR A 80 -31.63 -18.10 3.96
N VAL A 81 -31.91 -17.20 3.03
CA VAL A 81 -33.26 -16.87 2.56
C VAL A 81 -33.45 -17.38 1.14
N LEU A 82 -34.57 -18.07 0.92
CA LEU A 82 -34.94 -18.63 -0.38
C LEU A 82 -35.06 -17.50 -1.40
N GLN A 83 -34.39 -17.64 -2.54
CA GLN A 83 -34.46 -16.69 -3.65
C GLN A 83 -35.68 -16.97 -4.53
N LYS A 84 -36.18 -15.92 -5.18
CA LYS A 84 -37.26 -16.05 -6.16
C LYS A 84 -36.69 -16.69 -7.43
N GLY A 85 -37.17 -17.88 -7.77
CA GLY A 85 -36.67 -18.68 -8.91
C GLY A 85 -35.99 -19.97 -8.48
N ARG A 86 -35.63 -20.79 -9.46
CA ARG A 86 -34.90 -22.06 -9.29
C ARG A 86 -33.65 -22.04 -10.17
N ASP A 87 -32.68 -22.89 -9.87
CA ASP A 87 -31.42 -22.98 -10.64
C ASP A 87 -31.57 -23.72 -12.00
N ASN A 88 -30.42 -23.90 -12.67
CA ASN A 88 -30.11 -24.88 -13.75
C ASN A 88 -30.96 -26.17 -13.77
N PHE A 89 -31.31 -26.66 -12.60
CA PHE A 89 -31.85 -28.00 -12.39
C PHE A 89 -33.21 -27.99 -11.74
N ASN A 90 -33.89 -26.84 -11.81
CA ASN A 90 -35.16 -26.66 -11.16
C ASN A 90 -35.08 -26.92 -9.64
N GLN A 91 -33.91 -26.70 -9.03
CA GLN A 91 -33.70 -26.81 -7.58
C GLN A 91 -33.76 -25.43 -6.91
N PRO A 92 -34.23 -25.35 -5.65
CA PRO A 92 -34.26 -24.10 -4.89
C PRO A 92 -32.85 -23.56 -4.61
N LEU A 93 -32.75 -22.23 -4.55
CA LEU A 93 -31.53 -21.48 -4.22
C LEU A 93 -31.77 -20.64 -2.97
N TRP A 94 -30.83 -20.65 -2.03
CA TRP A 94 -30.87 -19.75 -0.88
C TRP A 94 -29.65 -18.84 -0.84
N ARG A 95 -29.86 -17.58 -0.43
CA ARG A 95 -28.83 -16.56 -0.27
C ARG A 95 -28.62 -16.26 1.21
N GLN A 96 -27.37 -16.21 1.64
CA GLN A 96 -27.03 -15.80 2.99
C GLN A 96 -27.41 -14.32 3.21
N GLN A 97 -28.13 -13.98 4.29
CA GLN A 97 -28.53 -12.59 4.56
C GLN A 97 -27.35 -11.67 4.91
N LYS A 98 -26.38 -12.20 5.68
CA LYS A 98 -25.24 -11.44 6.22
C LYS A 98 -23.93 -11.99 5.69
N GLY A 99 -23.78 -11.98 4.37
CA GLY A 99 -22.56 -12.42 3.71
C GLY A 99 -22.75 -12.68 2.22
N SER A 100 -21.77 -13.34 1.62
CA SER A 100 -21.74 -13.70 0.21
C SER A 100 -22.02 -15.18 -0.04
N GLY A 101 -22.58 -15.90 0.94
CA GLY A 101 -22.85 -17.32 0.84
C GLY A 101 -24.07 -17.70 -0.01
N TRP A 102 -24.01 -18.87 -0.64
CA TRP A 102 -25.10 -19.51 -1.38
C TRP A 102 -25.32 -20.93 -0.90
N LEU A 103 -26.57 -21.40 -0.91
CA LEU A 103 -26.94 -22.81 -0.78
C LEU A 103 -27.67 -23.24 -2.06
N PHE A 104 -27.15 -24.28 -2.71
CA PHE A 104 -27.60 -24.74 -4.02
C PHE A 104 -27.32 -26.24 -4.21
N SER A 105 -27.90 -26.84 -5.26
CA SER A 105 -27.57 -28.22 -5.63
C SER A 105 -26.53 -28.27 -6.75
N SER A 106 -25.55 -29.16 -6.64
CA SER A 106 -24.47 -29.29 -7.63
C SER A 106 -24.91 -29.92 -8.95
N ALA A 107 -26.02 -30.67 -8.95
CA ALA A 107 -26.57 -31.45 -10.05
C ALA A 107 -28.08 -31.65 -9.85
N PRO A 108 -28.87 -32.07 -10.86
CA PRO A 108 -30.27 -32.40 -10.65
C PRO A 108 -30.42 -33.60 -9.72
N ALA A 109 -31.56 -33.70 -9.03
CA ALA A 109 -31.92 -34.91 -8.31
C ALA A 109 -31.98 -36.10 -9.30
N PRO A 110 -31.55 -37.32 -8.89
CA PRO A 110 -31.13 -37.71 -7.55
C PRO A 110 -29.64 -37.50 -7.23
N ASP A 111 -28.81 -37.21 -8.23
CA ASP A 111 -27.34 -37.26 -8.15
C ASP A 111 -26.69 -35.98 -7.59
N GLY A 112 -27.48 -34.93 -7.38
CA GLY A 112 -27.05 -33.66 -6.82
C GLY A 112 -26.58 -33.76 -5.37
N PHE A 113 -25.57 -32.99 -5.01
CA PHE A 113 -25.19 -32.73 -3.62
C PHE A 113 -25.64 -31.33 -3.25
N TRP A 114 -26.19 -31.15 -2.05
CA TRP A 114 -26.36 -29.80 -1.53
C TRP A 114 -25.00 -29.22 -1.20
N ARG A 115 -24.74 -27.97 -1.62
CA ARG A 115 -23.48 -27.29 -1.42
C ARG A 115 -23.68 -25.89 -0.86
N PHE A 116 -22.75 -25.46 -0.02
CA PHE A 116 -22.61 -24.07 0.37
C PHE A 116 -21.40 -23.46 -0.31
N ALA A 117 -21.60 -22.41 -1.11
CA ALA A 117 -20.55 -21.58 -1.71
C ALA A 117 -20.37 -20.29 -0.92
N ASN A 118 -19.18 -19.68 -1.00
CA ASN A 118 -18.86 -18.40 -0.36
C ASN A 118 -18.91 -17.19 -1.32
N SER A 119 -19.13 -17.42 -2.61
CA SER A 119 -19.09 -16.39 -3.66
C SER A 119 -19.90 -16.81 -4.89
N ASP A 120 -20.19 -15.85 -5.76
CA ASP A 120 -20.90 -16.09 -7.02
C ASP A 120 -20.06 -16.91 -8.00
N VAL A 121 -18.74 -16.80 -7.94
CA VAL A 121 -17.80 -17.60 -8.74
C VAL A 121 -17.87 -19.07 -8.34
N GLU A 122 -17.82 -19.36 -7.04
CA GLU A 122 -17.97 -20.73 -6.55
C GLU A 122 -19.35 -21.31 -6.90
N LEU A 123 -20.43 -20.50 -6.85
CA LEU A 123 -21.74 -20.93 -7.31
C LEU A 123 -21.73 -21.30 -8.80
N ALA A 124 -21.13 -20.47 -9.65
CA ALA A 124 -21.05 -20.71 -11.09
C ALA A 124 -20.24 -21.98 -11.43
N ASP A 125 -19.11 -22.16 -10.76
CA ASP A 125 -18.25 -23.35 -10.91
C ASP A 125 -18.79 -24.57 -10.14
N ARG A 126 -19.90 -24.38 -9.41
CA ARG A 126 -20.53 -25.36 -8.51
C ARG A 126 -19.61 -25.93 -7.45
N LEU A 127 -18.70 -25.13 -6.96
CA LEU A 127 -17.80 -25.45 -5.85
C LEU A 127 -18.39 -24.93 -4.54
N GLY A 128 -17.78 -25.34 -3.43
CA GLY A 128 -18.16 -24.82 -2.13
C GLY A 128 -17.38 -25.47 -0.99
N PRO A 129 -17.13 -24.76 0.12
CA PRO A 129 -16.44 -25.31 1.27
C PRO A 129 -17.19 -26.40 2.04
N ILE A 130 -18.50 -26.57 1.83
CA ILE A 130 -19.35 -27.55 2.51
C ILE A 130 -20.26 -28.24 1.50
N GLN A 131 -20.44 -29.57 1.61
CA GLN A 131 -21.42 -30.33 0.84
C GLN A 131 -22.14 -31.39 1.68
N SER A 132 -23.28 -31.89 1.22
CA SER A 132 -23.89 -33.09 1.77
C SER A 132 -22.96 -34.30 1.59
N ALA A 133 -22.88 -35.21 2.57
CA ALA A 133 -21.98 -36.36 2.44
C ALA A 133 -22.44 -37.37 1.37
N GLN A 134 -23.73 -37.34 1.03
CA GLN A 134 -24.37 -38.18 0.03
C GLN A 134 -25.20 -37.31 -0.93
N PRO A 135 -25.49 -37.81 -2.15
CA PRO A 135 -26.48 -37.18 -3.01
C PRO A 135 -27.79 -36.98 -2.27
N HIS A 136 -28.44 -35.84 -2.50
CA HIS A 136 -29.60 -35.45 -1.72
C HIS A 136 -30.87 -36.22 -2.11
N ASP A 137 -30.91 -36.90 -3.26
CA ASP A 137 -32.04 -37.75 -3.69
C ASP A 137 -33.42 -37.04 -3.58
N GLY A 138 -33.45 -35.75 -3.93
CA GLY A 138 -34.63 -34.90 -3.79
C GLY A 138 -35.01 -34.48 -2.35
N ALA A 139 -34.27 -34.92 -1.33
CA ALA A 139 -34.44 -34.44 0.04
C ALA A 139 -34.03 -32.98 0.17
N ALA A 140 -34.80 -32.21 0.94
CA ALA A 140 -34.47 -30.82 1.26
C ALA A 140 -33.20 -30.73 2.14
N PRO A 141 -32.44 -29.61 2.09
CA PRO A 141 -31.15 -29.48 2.78
C PRO A 141 -31.18 -29.85 4.27
N GLN A 142 -32.18 -29.39 5.02
CA GLN A 142 -32.35 -29.66 6.45
C GLN A 142 -32.67 -31.12 6.78
N LYS A 143 -33.05 -31.93 5.78
CA LYS A 143 -33.35 -33.36 5.95
C LYS A 143 -32.16 -34.26 5.63
N VAL A 144 -31.07 -33.71 5.10
CA VAL A 144 -29.84 -34.45 4.87
C VAL A 144 -29.18 -34.81 6.21
N ALA A 145 -28.83 -36.08 6.36
CA ALA A 145 -28.34 -36.62 7.63
C ALA A 145 -26.89 -36.24 7.96
N SER A 146 -26.05 -35.99 6.96
CA SER A 146 -24.61 -35.73 7.17
C SER A 146 -24.05 -34.75 6.14
N TRP A 147 -23.08 -33.98 6.62
CA TRP A 147 -22.40 -32.92 5.88
C TRP A 147 -20.89 -33.10 5.98
N GLN A 148 -20.20 -32.68 4.93
CA GLN A 148 -18.76 -32.72 4.80
C GLN A 148 -18.22 -31.32 4.53
N TYR A 149 -16.98 -31.06 4.92
CA TYR A 149 -16.25 -29.87 4.51
C TYR A 149 -15.04 -30.22 3.65
N TYR A 150 -14.64 -29.28 2.80
CA TYR A 150 -13.40 -29.35 2.05
C TYR A 150 -12.29 -28.62 2.80
N ASP A 151 -11.12 -29.25 2.94
CA ASP A 151 -9.96 -28.69 3.64
C ASP A 151 -8.90 -28.08 2.68
N GLY A 152 -9.14 -28.17 1.37
CA GLY A 152 -8.19 -27.80 0.32
C GLY A 152 -7.52 -29.00 -0.36
N SER A 153 -7.67 -30.20 0.23
CA SER A 153 -7.09 -31.44 -0.28
C SER A 153 -8.13 -32.57 -0.41
N GLY A 154 -9.10 -32.64 0.49
CA GLY A 154 -10.13 -33.67 0.53
C GLY A 154 -11.40 -33.26 1.27
N TRP A 155 -12.41 -34.12 1.17
CA TRP A 155 -13.68 -33.99 1.88
C TRP A 155 -13.65 -34.79 3.19
N HIS A 156 -14.12 -34.17 4.27
CA HIS A 156 -14.14 -34.76 5.60
C HIS A 156 -15.51 -34.63 6.23
N ASP A 157 -16.01 -35.72 6.83
CA ASP A 157 -17.27 -35.72 7.59
C ASP A 157 -17.17 -34.79 8.80
N ASP A 158 -18.19 -33.96 9.01
CA ASP A 158 -18.25 -33.05 10.14
C ASP A 158 -19.65 -33.03 10.74
N THR A 159 -19.77 -33.74 11.86
CA THR A 159 -21.01 -33.85 12.64
C THR A 159 -21.41 -32.54 13.33
N SER A 160 -20.53 -31.53 13.34
CA SER A 160 -20.85 -30.20 13.86
C SER A 160 -21.60 -29.32 12.85
N ILE A 161 -21.59 -29.69 11.56
CA ILE A 161 -22.32 -28.97 10.51
C ILE A 161 -23.78 -29.36 10.55
N LEU A 162 -24.66 -28.38 10.78
CA LEU A 162 -26.11 -28.59 10.85
C LEU A 162 -26.83 -27.57 9.97
N VAL A 163 -27.80 -28.04 9.19
CA VAL A 163 -28.75 -27.19 8.46
C VAL A 163 -30.10 -27.29 9.14
N LEU A 164 -30.61 -26.15 9.60
CA LEU A 164 -31.73 -26.07 10.52
C LEU A 164 -32.86 -25.23 9.89
N ASP A 165 -34.10 -25.62 10.18
CA ASP A 165 -35.32 -25.00 9.63
C ASP A 165 -35.88 -23.85 10.47
N SER A 166 -35.23 -23.52 11.59
CA SER A 166 -35.69 -22.50 12.53
C SER A 166 -34.54 -21.90 13.33
N GLN A 167 -34.65 -20.60 13.58
CA GLN A 167 -33.68 -19.84 14.38
C GLN A 167 -33.54 -20.38 15.81
N GLU A 168 -34.62 -20.83 16.43
CA GLU A 168 -34.60 -21.40 17.78
C GLU A 168 -33.72 -22.65 17.86
N LYS A 169 -33.85 -23.57 16.89
CA LYS A 169 -33.00 -24.76 16.80
C LYS A 169 -31.54 -24.38 16.56
N PHE A 170 -31.28 -23.36 15.74
CA PHE A 170 -29.94 -22.84 15.49
C PHE A 170 -29.29 -22.32 16.78
N LEU A 171 -30.00 -21.47 17.54
CA LEU A 171 -29.49 -20.94 18.80
C LEU A 171 -29.28 -22.05 19.84
N ALA A 172 -30.20 -23.02 19.93
CA ALA A 172 -30.07 -24.16 20.84
C ALA A 172 -28.87 -25.06 20.48
N ALA A 173 -28.67 -25.36 19.20
CA ALA A 173 -27.55 -26.16 18.70
C ALA A 173 -26.21 -25.45 18.90
N ALA A 174 -26.15 -24.13 18.60
CA ALA A 174 -24.97 -23.31 18.86
C ALA A 174 -24.61 -23.27 20.35
N LYS A 175 -25.62 -23.15 21.23
CA LYS A 175 -25.41 -23.19 22.69
C LYS A 175 -24.92 -24.56 23.16
N LYS A 176 -25.47 -25.65 22.62
CA LYS A 176 -25.04 -27.02 22.94
C LYS A 176 -23.60 -27.28 22.50
N GLN A 177 -23.23 -26.88 21.28
CA GLN A 177 -21.85 -26.97 20.77
C GLN A 177 -20.89 -26.07 21.55
N SER A 178 -21.36 -24.93 22.07
CA SER A 178 -20.58 -24.06 22.95
C SER A 178 -20.36 -24.64 24.36
N SER A 179 -21.14 -25.65 24.78
CA SER A 179 -21.04 -26.24 26.12
C SER A 179 -20.14 -27.48 26.20
N SER A 180 -19.67 -28.01 25.06
CA SER A 180 -18.94 -29.29 25.00
C SER A 180 -17.46 -29.18 24.57
N ALA A 181 -16.86 -27.99 24.55
CA ALA A 181 -15.44 -27.82 24.22
C ALA A 181 -14.73 -26.86 25.21
N SER A 182 -13.84 -27.46 26.01
CA SER A 182 -12.59 -26.96 26.63
C SER A 182 -12.40 -25.47 26.98
N GLU A 183 -11.85 -25.24 28.18
CA GLU A 183 -11.20 -24.02 28.72
C GLU A 183 -11.72 -22.67 28.19
N GLU A 184 -12.47 -21.97 29.03
CA GLU A 184 -13.09 -20.67 28.73
C GLU A 184 -12.09 -19.64 28.19
N HIS A 185 -12.06 -19.46 26.87
CA HIS A 185 -11.37 -18.33 26.26
C HIS A 185 -11.94 -17.01 26.82
N PRO A 186 -11.07 -16.07 27.25
CA PRO A 186 -11.50 -14.88 27.98
C PRO A 186 -12.39 -13.97 27.13
N PRO A 187 -13.40 -13.30 27.74
CA PRO A 187 -14.33 -12.43 27.03
C PRO A 187 -13.66 -11.17 26.47
N SER A 188 -12.60 -10.69 27.13
CA SER A 188 -11.77 -9.57 26.68
C SER A 188 -10.29 -9.95 26.75
N LEU A 189 -9.53 -9.39 25.82
CA LEU A 189 -8.07 -9.44 25.78
C LEU A 189 -7.55 -8.02 25.68
N TRP A 190 -6.36 -7.77 26.20
CA TRP A 190 -5.67 -6.51 26.09
C TRP A 190 -4.35 -6.72 25.38
N LEU A 191 -4.16 -6.03 24.26
CA LEU A 191 -2.95 -6.09 23.45
C LEU A 191 -2.01 -4.93 23.81
N LEU A 192 -0.78 -5.28 24.16
CA LEU A 192 0.34 -4.36 24.23
C LEU A 192 1.30 -4.71 23.11
N ALA A 193 1.54 -3.75 22.23
CA ALA A 193 2.35 -3.91 21.03
C ALA A 193 2.96 -2.55 20.69
N PRO A 194 4.08 -2.17 21.32
CA PRO A 194 4.67 -0.82 21.18
C PRO A 194 4.92 -0.38 19.74
N ARG A 195 5.25 -1.32 18.85
CA ARG A 195 5.47 -1.05 17.41
C ARG A 195 4.20 -0.71 16.63
N TYR A 196 3.05 -1.18 17.12
CA TYR A 196 1.74 -1.04 16.51
C TYR A 196 0.79 -0.29 17.46
N PRO A 197 1.06 1.01 17.76
CA PRO A 197 0.28 1.76 18.75
C PRO A 197 -1.21 1.79 18.43
N ASN A 198 -1.58 1.79 17.15
CA ASN A 198 -2.97 1.79 16.68
C ASN A 198 -3.70 0.47 16.95
N LEU A 199 -2.97 -0.63 17.18
CA LEU A 199 -3.54 -1.94 17.53
C LEU A 199 -3.54 -2.20 19.03
N GLN A 200 -2.98 -1.31 19.86
CA GLN A 200 -2.98 -1.54 21.30
C GLN A 200 -4.38 -1.33 21.91
N GLY A 201 -4.63 -1.94 23.07
CA GLY A 201 -5.84 -1.72 23.87
C GLY A 201 -6.73 -2.96 24.01
N GLU A 202 -8.00 -2.73 24.36
CA GLU A 202 -8.99 -3.78 24.61
C GLU A 202 -9.49 -4.42 23.30
N TYR A 203 -9.61 -5.73 23.31
CA TYR A 203 -10.19 -6.57 22.27
C TYR A 203 -11.32 -7.41 22.87
N ARG A 204 -12.53 -7.29 22.32
CA ARG A 204 -13.70 -8.05 22.79
C ARG A 204 -14.01 -9.24 21.91
N LYS A 205 -14.25 -10.38 22.56
CA LYS A 205 -14.63 -11.64 21.93
C LYS A 205 -15.95 -11.46 21.19
N GLN A 206 -15.98 -11.88 19.94
CA GLN A 206 -17.19 -11.94 19.14
C GLN A 206 -17.96 -13.21 19.51
N GLU A 207 -19.12 -13.08 20.15
CA GLU A 207 -19.84 -14.21 20.75
C GLU A 207 -20.09 -15.35 19.75
N THR A 208 -20.57 -15.00 18.55
CA THR A 208 -20.99 -15.95 17.52
C THR A 208 -19.94 -16.22 16.45
N ARG A 209 -18.90 -15.38 16.33
CA ARG A 209 -17.89 -15.54 15.28
C ARG A 209 -16.81 -16.51 15.72
N ARG A 210 -16.50 -17.45 14.83
CA ARG A 210 -15.41 -18.42 14.97
C ARG A 210 -14.65 -18.49 13.66
N GLU A 211 -13.33 -18.48 13.74
CA GLU A 211 -12.45 -18.72 12.60
C GLU A 211 -11.65 -19.98 12.91
N ARG A 212 -11.77 -20.99 12.03
CA ARG A 212 -11.13 -22.32 12.23
C ARG A 212 -11.48 -22.95 13.59
N GLY A 213 -12.73 -22.78 14.04
CA GLY A 213 -13.22 -23.33 15.31
C GLY A 213 -12.81 -22.54 16.56
N GLN A 214 -11.99 -21.49 16.39
CA GLN A 214 -11.46 -20.68 17.47
C GLN A 214 -12.19 -19.32 17.54
N PRO A 215 -12.33 -18.71 18.73
CA PRO A 215 -12.93 -17.39 18.86
C PRO A 215 -12.13 -16.29 18.15
N VAL A 216 -12.87 -15.25 17.77
CA VAL A 216 -12.33 -14.02 17.20
C VAL A 216 -12.52 -12.90 18.20
N TRP A 217 -11.53 -12.02 18.33
CA TRP A 217 -11.68 -10.78 19.08
C TRP A 217 -11.52 -9.57 18.16
N ARG A 218 -12.33 -8.54 18.40
CA ARG A 218 -12.27 -7.26 17.70
C ARG A 218 -11.82 -6.17 18.66
N GLN A 219 -10.93 -5.31 18.22
CA GLN A 219 -10.46 -4.15 18.97
C GLN A 219 -11.63 -3.21 19.29
N VAL A 220 -11.66 -2.67 20.51
CA VAL A 220 -12.63 -1.67 20.93
C VAL A 220 -12.15 -0.30 20.47
N GLY A 221 -12.93 0.36 19.62
CA GLY A 221 -12.59 1.69 19.09
C GLY A 221 -11.51 1.71 18.01
N GLY A 222 -11.19 0.54 17.42
CA GLY A 222 -10.25 0.41 16.32
C GLY A 222 -10.64 -0.70 15.33
N GLU A 223 -9.77 -0.94 14.36
CA GLU A 223 -9.98 -1.92 13.27
C GLU A 223 -9.21 -3.23 13.47
N GLY A 224 -8.56 -3.39 14.61
CA GLY A 224 -7.78 -4.58 14.91
C GLY A 224 -8.61 -5.84 15.10
N TRP A 225 -8.10 -6.98 14.63
CA TRP A 225 -8.70 -8.30 14.85
C TRP A 225 -7.67 -9.33 15.31
N ILE A 226 -8.08 -10.23 16.22
CA ILE A 226 -7.30 -11.39 16.66
C ILE A 226 -8.05 -12.65 16.24
N PHE A 227 -7.40 -13.56 15.50
CA PHE A 227 -8.04 -14.75 14.94
C PHE A 227 -7.04 -15.91 14.74
N SER A 228 -7.56 -17.14 14.58
CA SER A 228 -6.74 -18.33 14.31
C SER A 228 -6.69 -18.64 12.81
N THR A 229 -5.54 -19.08 12.32
CA THR A 229 -5.31 -19.44 10.91
C THR A 229 -5.32 -20.95 10.69
N SER A 230 -5.33 -21.39 9.42
CA SER A 230 -5.26 -22.82 9.04
C SER A 230 -3.99 -23.51 9.55
N LYS A 231 -2.90 -22.77 9.78
CA LYS A 231 -1.66 -23.28 10.40
C LYS A 231 -1.74 -23.35 11.93
N ARG A 232 -2.93 -23.19 12.50
CA ARG A 232 -3.21 -23.15 13.95
C ARG A 232 -2.36 -22.13 14.68
N ARG A 233 -2.11 -20.96 14.09
CA ARG A 233 -1.42 -19.83 14.73
C ARG A 233 -2.41 -18.69 14.97
N TRP A 234 -2.21 -17.98 16.07
CA TRP A 234 -2.92 -16.72 16.29
C TRP A 234 -2.30 -15.63 15.42
N PHE A 235 -3.15 -14.84 14.77
CA PHE A 235 -2.77 -13.69 13.98
C PHE A 235 -3.49 -12.45 14.50
N ILE A 236 -2.84 -11.30 14.32
CA ILE A 236 -3.40 -9.97 14.57
C ILE A 236 -3.27 -9.16 13.29
N THR A 237 -4.38 -8.60 12.85
CA THR A 237 -4.50 -7.78 11.63
C THR A 237 -5.13 -6.43 11.97
N ASP A 238 -4.86 -5.42 11.16
CA ASP A 238 -5.42 -4.06 11.22
C ASP A 238 -6.62 -3.85 10.29
N ASP A 239 -6.99 -4.87 9.52
CA ASP A 239 -8.20 -4.91 8.72
C ASP A 239 -8.93 -6.27 8.80
N GLU A 240 -10.24 -6.27 8.54
CA GLU A 240 -11.03 -7.49 8.55
C GLU A 240 -10.70 -8.42 7.36
N ALA A 241 -10.27 -7.86 6.23
CA ALA A 241 -9.91 -8.60 5.03
C ALA A 241 -8.74 -9.59 5.28
N GLY A 242 -7.84 -9.25 6.20
CA GLY A 242 -6.74 -10.07 6.66
C GLY A 242 -7.20 -11.40 7.28
N ILE A 243 -8.39 -11.43 7.89
CA ILE A 243 -8.98 -12.69 8.40
C ILE A 243 -9.20 -13.68 7.24
N ILE A 244 -9.79 -13.19 6.15
CA ILE A 244 -10.11 -14.00 4.96
C ILE A 244 -8.81 -14.48 4.29
N GLN A 245 -7.84 -13.58 4.15
CA GLN A 245 -6.56 -13.86 3.49
C GLN A 245 -5.58 -14.65 4.38
N SER A 246 -5.92 -14.87 5.66
CA SER A 246 -4.97 -15.32 6.68
C SER A 246 -3.71 -14.45 6.76
N GLY A 247 -3.89 -13.16 6.49
CA GLY A 247 -2.88 -12.11 6.59
C GLY A 247 -2.92 -11.42 7.95
N GLY A 248 -1.78 -10.89 8.38
CA GLY A 248 -1.70 -10.10 9.59
C GLY A 248 -0.31 -9.52 9.79
N VAL A 249 -0.22 -8.55 10.69
CA VAL A 249 1.02 -7.83 11.03
C VAL A 249 1.75 -8.45 12.22
N MET A 250 1.04 -9.21 13.05
CA MET A 250 1.60 -9.98 14.17
C MET A 250 1.05 -11.41 14.18
N ALA A 251 1.85 -12.35 14.68
CA ALA A 251 1.46 -13.75 14.78
C ALA A 251 2.14 -14.46 15.95
N SER A 252 1.57 -15.57 16.42
CA SER A 252 2.25 -16.47 17.33
C SER A 252 3.42 -17.17 16.63
N VAL A 253 4.55 -17.33 17.34
CA VAL A 253 5.76 -17.98 16.80
C VAL A 253 5.53 -19.48 16.55
N ALA A 254 4.68 -20.10 17.37
CA ALA A 254 4.31 -21.51 17.26
C ALA A 254 2.80 -21.69 17.09
N PRO A 255 2.35 -22.86 16.60
CA PRO A 255 0.94 -23.22 16.65
C PRO A 255 0.41 -23.17 18.08
N HIS A 256 -0.81 -22.67 18.25
CA HIS A 256 -1.41 -22.42 19.56
C HIS A 256 -1.95 -23.68 20.24
N ASN A 257 -2.14 -24.80 19.51
CA ASN A 257 -2.65 -26.07 20.07
C ASN A 257 -3.89 -25.87 20.96
N ASP A 258 -4.84 -25.06 20.48
CA ASP A 258 -6.07 -24.65 21.17
C ASP A 258 -5.89 -23.78 22.43
N ALA A 259 -4.66 -23.44 22.82
CA ALA A 259 -4.40 -22.45 23.86
C ALA A 259 -4.92 -21.06 23.43
N PRO A 260 -5.54 -20.29 24.34
CA PRO A 260 -6.03 -18.94 24.04
C PRO A 260 -4.86 -17.95 23.83
N PRO A 261 -5.09 -16.81 23.16
CA PRO A 261 -4.02 -15.87 22.81
C PRO A 261 -3.21 -15.34 24.02
N ASN A 262 -3.85 -15.14 25.18
CA ASN A 262 -3.19 -14.69 26.40
C ASN A 262 -2.27 -15.73 27.06
N LYS A 263 -2.25 -16.97 26.56
CA LYS A 263 -1.33 -18.03 27.01
C LYS A 263 -0.16 -18.23 26.06
N ILE A 264 -0.08 -17.44 24.99
CA ILE A 264 1.03 -17.47 24.04
C ILE A 264 2.16 -16.60 24.56
N GLU A 265 3.30 -17.22 24.84
CA GLU A 265 4.49 -16.54 25.37
C GLU A 265 5.34 -15.87 24.27
N HIS A 266 5.26 -16.37 23.04
CA HIS A 266 6.14 -15.95 21.96
C HIS A 266 5.37 -15.46 20.75
N TRP A 267 5.53 -14.17 20.48
CA TRP A 267 4.95 -13.47 19.35
C TRP A 267 6.04 -12.99 18.39
N GLN A 268 5.62 -12.75 17.16
CA GLN A 268 6.45 -12.25 16.08
C GLN A 268 5.64 -11.23 15.28
N PHE A 269 6.34 -10.33 14.59
CA PHE A 269 5.76 -9.33 13.71
C PHE A 269 6.31 -9.48 12.29
N PHE A 270 5.53 -9.01 11.32
CA PHE A 270 5.94 -9.02 9.92
C PHE A 270 6.66 -7.72 9.57
N ASN A 271 7.91 -7.84 9.13
CA ASN A 271 8.75 -6.72 8.71
C ASN A 271 9.57 -7.10 7.48
N ASP A 272 9.49 -6.25 6.45
CA ASP A 272 10.27 -6.37 5.21
C ASP A 272 10.27 -7.78 4.60
N GLY A 273 9.07 -8.34 4.39
CA GLY A 273 8.90 -9.66 3.79
C GLY A 273 9.20 -10.85 4.72
N SER A 274 9.57 -10.60 5.98
CA SER A 274 9.99 -11.64 6.93
C SER A 274 9.30 -11.53 8.29
N TRP A 275 9.15 -12.66 8.99
CA TRP A 275 8.66 -12.69 10.37
C TRP A 275 9.83 -12.60 11.35
N GLN A 276 9.72 -11.69 12.32
CA GLN A 276 10.75 -11.49 13.35
C GLN A 276 10.15 -11.64 14.75
N PRO A 277 10.78 -12.38 15.67
CA PRO A 277 10.33 -12.46 17.07
C PRO A 277 10.29 -11.10 17.74
N ASP A 278 9.28 -10.87 18.57
CA ASP A 278 9.16 -9.66 19.37
C ASP A 278 8.59 -9.99 20.75
N ALA A 279 9.46 -9.90 21.76
CA ALA A 279 9.11 -10.14 23.16
C ALA A 279 8.31 -8.99 23.80
N THR A 280 8.16 -7.86 23.10
CA THR A 280 7.39 -6.70 23.59
C THR A 280 5.90 -6.82 23.28
N ILE A 281 5.49 -7.79 22.44
CA ILE A 281 4.09 -8.09 22.17
C ILE A 281 3.55 -8.95 23.32
N LEU A 282 2.54 -8.44 24.02
CA LEU A 282 1.89 -9.12 25.14
C LEU A 282 0.38 -9.08 24.96
N LEU A 283 -0.26 -10.24 25.19
CA LEU A 283 -1.71 -10.31 25.37
C LEU A 283 -2.01 -10.78 26.79
N THR A 284 -2.88 -10.05 27.48
CA THR A 284 -3.37 -10.43 28.80
C THR A 284 -4.89 -10.30 28.88
N ASP A 285 -5.52 -11.12 29.71
CA ASP A 285 -6.93 -11.02 30.08
C ASP A 285 -7.15 -10.16 31.34
N LYS A 286 -6.06 -9.70 31.97
CA LYS A 286 -6.11 -8.89 33.19
C LYS A 286 -6.05 -7.39 32.85
N GLN A 287 -7.21 -6.75 32.84
CA GLN A 287 -7.36 -5.31 32.58
C GLN A 287 -6.41 -4.44 33.41
N ALA A 288 -6.37 -4.61 34.74
CA ALA A 288 -5.54 -3.78 35.62
C ALA A 288 -4.03 -3.90 35.33
N GLU A 289 -3.56 -5.07 34.89
CA GLU A 289 -2.16 -5.28 34.50
C GLU A 289 -1.87 -4.57 33.18
N ALA A 290 -2.76 -4.69 32.19
CA ALA A 290 -2.62 -4.02 30.91
C ALA A 290 -2.66 -2.49 31.04
N GLU A 291 -3.60 -1.94 31.80
CA GLU A 291 -3.70 -0.51 32.07
C GLU A 291 -2.43 0.02 32.74
N ARG A 292 -1.89 -0.70 33.73
CA ARG A 292 -0.63 -0.34 34.39
C ARG A 292 0.53 -0.31 33.41
N LEU A 293 0.67 -1.33 32.57
CA LEU A 293 1.76 -1.44 31.60
C LEU A 293 1.64 -0.39 30.48
N LEU A 294 0.44 -0.11 29.99
CA LEU A 294 0.19 0.96 29.01
C LEU A 294 0.54 2.34 29.60
N ALA A 295 0.13 2.60 30.84
CA ALA A 295 0.47 3.85 31.54
C ALA A 295 1.99 3.97 31.77
N GLU A 296 2.66 2.89 32.12
CA GLU A 296 4.12 2.84 32.26
C GLU A 296 4.82 3.12 30.92
N GLN A 297 4.38 2.49 29.84
CA GLN A 297 4.91 2.73 28.49
C GLN A 297 4.72 4.19 28.05
N GLN A 298 3.56 4.79 28.32
CA GLN A 298 3.29 6.21 28.04
C GLN A 298 4.20 7.12 28.87
N ARG A 299 4.39 6.81 30.16
CA ARG A 299 5.30 7.56 31.04
C ARG A 299 6.74 7.48 30.54
N GLU A 300 7.21 6.30 30.15
CA GLU A 300 8.54 6.13 29.59
C GLU A 300 8.70 6.85 28.26
N ALA A 301 7.68 6.83 27.39
CA ALA A 301 7.69 7.56 26.14
C ALA A 301 7.78 9.07 26.37
N LEU A 302 7.06 9.58 27.37
CA LEU A 302 7.15 10.97 27.79
C LEU A 302 8.54 11.31 28.31
N LEU A 303 9.08 10.48 29.21
CA LEU A 303 10.43 10.66 29.75
C LEU A 303 11.48 10.63 28.64
N ARG A 304 11.42 9.67 27.71
CA ARG A 304 12.29 9.62 26.53
C ARG A 304 12.14 10.85 25.66
N SER A 305 10.93 11.36 25.51
CA SER A 305 10.68 12.57 24.74
C SER A 305 11.31 13.79 25.43
N GLU A 306 11.16 13.91 26.75
CA GLU A 306 11.68 15.00 27.57
C GLU A 306 13.21 15.01 27.68
N THR A 307 13.86 13.83 27.67
CA THR A 307 15.33 13.72 27.69
C THR A 307 15.96 13.82 26.31
N ALA A 308 15.18 13.72 25.22
CA ALA A 308 15.69 13.90 23.87
C ALA A 308 16.20 15.34 23.63
N PRO A 309 17.18 15.55 22.74
CA PRO A 309 17.70 16.89 22.47
C PRO A 309 16.60 17.87 22.05
N GLU A 310 16.64 19.08 22.58
CA GLU A 310 15.68 20.14 22.19
C GLU A 310 15.82 20.52 20.72
N ARG A 311 17.04 20.42 20.17
CA ARG A 311 17.36 20.73 18.79
C ARG A 311 18.29 19.70 18.21
N VAL A 312 18.10 19.40 16.93
CA VAL A 312 19.01 18.60 16.11
C VAL A 312 19.21 19.28 14.76
N TRP A 313 20.34 19.03 14.11
CA TRP A 313 20.66 19.54 12.79
C TRP A 313 20.77 18.38 11.81
N ILE A 314 20.02 18.49 10.72
CA ILE A 314 20.07 17.51 9.63
C ILE A 314 20.98 18.07 8.54
N ILE A 315 22.02 17.30 8.20
CA ILE A 315 22.92 17.57 7.09
C ILE A 315 22.52 16.62 5.98
N CYS A 316 21.95 17.14 4.90
CA CYS A 316 21.47 16.32 3.79
C CYS A 316 21.70 16.98 2.42
N PRO A 317 22.93 16.91 1.88
CA PRO A 317 23.27 17.54 0.60
C PRO A 317 22.37 17.12 -0.58
N PRO A 318 21.92 15.85 -0.70
CA PRO A 318 21.01 15.45 -1.79
C PRO A 318 19.60 16.05 -1.71
N LYS A 319 19.19 16.57 -0.54
CA LYS A 319 17.86 17.13 -0.30
C LYS A 319 17.99 18.42 0.53
N PRO A 320 18.48 19.51 -0.07
CA PRO A 320 18.78 20.74 0.69
C PRO A 320 17.56 21.40 1.31
N LEU A 321 16.34 21.11 0.84
CA LEU A 321 15.12 21.66 1.45
C LEU A 321 14.80 21.11 2.85
N ILE A 322 15.30 19.91 3.18
CA ILE A 322 15.03 19.26 4.46
C ILE A 322 16.25 19.26 5.39
N GLN A 323 17.34 19.90 4.96
CA GLN A 323 18.50 20.13 5.81
C GLN A 323 18.23 21.33 6.75
N GLY A 324 19.04 21.46 7.80
CA GLY A 324 18.95 22.59 8.73
C GLY A 324 18.57 22.18 10.14
N GLU A 325 18.15 23.16 10.91
CA GLU A 325 17.77 22.99 12.32
C GLU A 325 16.36 22.41 12.45
N TYR A 326 16.19 21.48 13.38
CA TYR A 326 14.94 20.87 13.77
C TYR A 326 14.73 21.03 15.27
N ALA A 327 13.62 21.64 15.67
CA ALA A 327 13.25 21.83 17.07
C ALA A 327 12.27 20.75 17.52
N ARG A 328 12.50 20.18 18.70
CA ARG A 328 11.61 19.19 19.32
C ARG A 328 10.24 19.82 19.54
N GLN A 329 9.17 19.09 19.24
CA GLN A 329 7.79 19.48 19.53
C GLN A 329 7.40 18.97 20.93
N PRO A 330 7.31 19.83 21.96
CA PRO A 330 7.03 19.39 23.32
C PRO A 330 5.69 18.64 23.41
N GLY A 331 5.69 17.51 24.12
CA GLY A 331 4.49 16.68 24.30
C GLY A 331 4.05 15.89 23.06
N ARG A 332 4.62 16.15 21.88
CA ARG A 332 4.34 15.35 20.69
C ARG A 332 5.20 14.10 20.68
N ILE A 333 4.54 12.95 20.70
CA ILE A 333 5.17 11.63 20.72
C ILE A 333 4.58 10.82 19.57
N GLU A 334 5.44 10.30 18.71
CA GLU A 334 5.08 9.36 17.66
C GLU A 334 5.72 8.04 17.99
N ARG A 335 4.89 7.01 18.19
CA ARG A 335 5.35 5.62 18.41
C ARG A 335 6.34 5.47 19.57
N GLY A 336 6.11 6.24 20.63
CA GLY A 336 6.93 6.20 21.84
C GLY A 336 8.19 7.07 21.81
N HIS A 337 8.34 7.90 20.77
CA HIS A 337 9.53 8.72 20.52
C HIS A 337 9.19 10.19 20.25
N ALA A 338 10.13 11.09 20.57
CA ALA A 338 9.98 12.52 20.29
C ALA A 338 9.85 12.80 18.79
N VAL A 339 9.20 13.92 18.48
CA VAL A 339 9.12 14.50 17.13
C VAL A 339 9.86 15.81 17.09
N TRP A 340 10.59 16.05 16.00
CA TRP A 340 11.17 17.36 15.72
C TRP A 340 10.59 17.94 14.43
N ARG A 341 10.45 19.26 14.40
CA ARG A 341 10.01 20.01 13.22
C ARG A 341 11.09 20.97 12.77
N GLN A 342 11.32 21.03 11.47
CA GLN A 342 12.29 21.91 10.85
C GLN A 342 11.97 23.38 11.14
N ALA A 343 12.97 24.14 11.58
CA ALA A 343 12.86 25.58 11.74
C ALA A 343 12.75 26.26 10.37
N GLY A 344 11.64 26.97 10.14
CA GLY A 344 11.40 27.67 8.86
C GLY A 344 11.06 26.78 7.67
N GLY A 345 10.81 25.48 7.88
CA GLY A 345 10.51 24.52 6.81
C GLY A 345 9.35 23.59 7.11
N SER A 346 9.16 22.57 6.27
CA SER A 346 8.09 21.58 6.40
C SER A 346 8.56 20.19 6.85
N GLY A 347 9.86 20.02 7.10
CA GLY A 347 10.43 18.76 7.57
C GLY A 347 9.89 18.35 8.94
N ILE A 348 9.57 17.07 9.09
CA ILE A 348 9.14 16.44 10.35
C ILE A 348 9.99 15.19 10.55
N LEU A 349 10.81 15.16 11.59
CA LEU A 349 11.62 14.01 12.00
C LEU A 349 10.85 13.22 13.06
N TYR A 350 10.61 11.93 12.81
CA TYR A 350 9.78 11.07 13.65
C TYR A 350 10.22 9.61 13.59
N SER A 351 9.78 8.78 14.54
CA SER A 351 9.98 7.32 14.48
C SER A 351 8.86 6.68 13.65
N ASN A 352 9.24 5.94 12.62
CA ASN A 352 8.38 5.07 11.84
C ASN A 352 8.29 3.70 12.53
N GLY A 353 7.07 3.19 12.76
CA GLY A 353 6.87 1.91 13.44
C GLY A 353 6.77 0.71 12.51
N LEU A 354 6.71 0.91 11.19
CA LEU A 354 7.07 -0.13 10.22
C LEU A 354 8.60 -0.21 10.19
N GLY A 355 9.16 -1.11 10.98
CA GLY A 355 10.61 -1.38 11.02
C GLY A 355 11.39 -0.64 12.11
N GLY A 356 10.78 0.32 12.82
CA GLY A 356 11.45 1.06 13.89
C GLY A 356 12.61 1.91 13.36
N LEU A 357 12.38 2.63 12.27
CA LEU A 357 13.36 3.52 11.64
C LEU A 357 13.06 4.97 12.04
N TRP A 358 14.08 5.80 12.17
CA TRP A 358 13.88 7.24 12.14
C TRP A 358 13.63 7.69 10.70
N CYS A 359 12.64 8.54 10.49
CA CYS A 359 12.24 9.04 9.18
C CYS A 359 12.06 10.56 9.20
N VAL A 360 12.30 11.21 8.05
CA VAL A 360 11.94 12.61 7.83
C VAL A 360 10.84 12.69 6.79
N ALA A 361 9.68 13.19 7.15
CA ALA A 361 8.56 13.49 6.26
C ALA A 361 8.55 14.98 5.89
N THR A 362 7.87 15.33 4.78
CA THR A 362 7.68 16.74 4.38
C THR A 362 6.27 17.25 4.65
N LYS A 363 5.34 16.35 5.02
CA LYS A 363 3.93 16.62 5.27
C LYS A 363 3.42 15.68 6.37
N GLU A 364 2.41 16.14 7.11
CA GLU A 364 1.79 15.39 8.21
C GLU A 364 1.12 14.09 7.74
N ALA A 365 0.50 14.09 6.56
CA ALA A 365 -0.11 12.90 5.98
C ALA A 365 0.90 11.76 5.74
N ASP A 366 2.17 12.09 5.47
CA ASP A 366 3.23 11.10 5.27
C ASP A 366 3.63 10.47 6.60
N VAL A 367 3.66 11.24 7.69
CA VAL A 367 3.90 10.74 9.06
C VAL A 367 2.85 9.68 9.41
N GLN A 368 1.57 9.98 9.17
CA GLN A 368 0.46 9.05 9.44
C GLN A 368 0.54 7.77 8.61
N LYS A 369 1.05 7.86 7.37
CA LYS A 369 1.23 6.74 6.46
C LYS A 369 2.58 6.02 6.60
N ASN A 370 3.42 6.41 7.56
CA ASN A 370 4.78 5.88 7.72
C ASN A 370 5.71 6.09 6.51
N LEU A 371 5.53 7.21 5.81
CA LEU A 371 6.32 7.56 4.65
C LEU A 371 7.31 8.68 4.98
N GLY A 372 8.51 8.58 4.43
CA GLY A 372 9.56 9.57 4.59
C GLY A 372 10.32 9.82 3.30
N VAL A 373 10.96 10.97 3.22
CA VAL A 373 11.96 11.30 2.18
C VAL A 373 13.37 10.98 2.64
N LEU A 374 13.61 10.86 3.95
CA LEU A 374 14.83 10.32 4.57
C LEU A 374 14.46 9.21 5.56
N GLN A 375 15.37 8.26 5.74
CA GLN A 375 15.31 7.34 6.86
C GLN A 375 16.71 6.86 7.27
N CYS A 376 16.86 6.35 8.50
CA CYS A 376 18.07 5.62 8.86
C CYS A 376 18.10 4.24 8.17
N SER A 377 19.30 3.66 8.01
CA SER A 377 19.45 2.37 7.30
C SER A 377 19.14 1.14 8.17
N THR A 378 19.10 1.32 9.49
CA THR A 378 18.88 0.24 10.46
C THR A 378 17.85 0.65 11.51
N PRO A 379 17.12 -0.31 12.11
CA PRO A 379 16.21 -0.03 13.20
C PRO A 379 16.91 0.70 14.36
N HIS A 380 16.29 1.77 14.87
CA HIS A 380 16.90 2.61 15.89
C HIS A 380 16.94 1.95 17.28
N GLN A 381 16.10 0.94 17.55
CA GLN A 381 16.10 0.19 18.82
C GLN A 381 16.06 1.09 20.08
N GLY A 382 15.33 2.20 19.99
CA GLY A 382 15.25 3.20 21.05
C GLY A 382 16.33 4.29 21.04
N ARG A 383 17.41 4.14 20.26
CA ARG A 383 18.46 5.15 20.09
C ARG A 383 17.90 6.43 19.46
N PRO A 384 18.36 7.63 19.87
CA PRO A 384 17.95 8.89 19.29
C PRO A 384 18.51 9.08 17.86
N PRO A 385 17.93 9.98 17.04
CA PRO A 385 18.28 10.10 15.64
C PRO A 385 19.73 10.55 15.38
N HIS A 386 20.32 11.36 16.26
CA HIS A 386 21.71 11.82 16.13
C HIS A 386 22.75 10.74 16.44
N GLU A 387 22.34 9.62 17.04
CA GLU A 387 23.22 8.46 17.25
C GLU A 387 23.21 7.48 16.06
N MET A 388 22.33 7.69 15.08
CA MET A 388 22.24 6.80 13.92
C MET A 388 23.41 7.06 12.97
N GLU A 389 24.15 5.99 12.65
CA GLU A 389 25.40 6.07 11.88
C GLU A 389 25.20 6.24 10.37
N ALA A 390 24.06 5.77 9.85
CA ALA A 390 23.83 5.73 8.41
C ALA A 390 22.40 6.14 8.06
N TRP A 391 22.32 7.08 7.14
CA TRP A 391 21.10 7.67 6.64
C TRP A 391 20.98 7.51 5.12
N GLN A 392 19.76 7.30 4.67
CA GLN A 392 19.40 7.12 3.28
C GLN A 392 18.26 8.07 2.89
N TYR A 393 18.23 8.46 1.62
CA TYR A 393 17.21 9.34 1.06
C TYR A 393 16.47 8.66 -0.09
N ALA A 394 15.21 9.03 -0.27
CA ALA A 394 14.40 8.58 -1.39
C ALA A 394 14.74 9.38 -2.66
N ASP A 395 15.15 8.66 -3.71
CA ASP A 395 15.51 9.23 -5.01
C ASP A 395 14.37 9.19 -6.05
N GLY A 396 13.19 8.75 -5.62
CA GLY A 396 11.98 8.59 -6.43
C GLY A 396 11.50 7.15 -6.42
N SER A 397 12.37 6.19 -6.75
CA SER A 397 12.03 4.76 -6.79
C SER A 397 12.88 3.90 -5.86
N THR A 398 13.98 4.41 -5.32
CA THR A 398 14.90 3.66 -4.48
C THR A 398 15.41 4.49 -3.30
N TRP A 399 15.91 3.79 -2.28
CA TRP A 399 16.63 4.39 -1.16
C TRP A 399 18.13 4.39 -1.44
N ARG A 400 18.80 5.52 -1.21
CA ARG A 400 20.25 5.66 -1.41
C ARG A 400 20.94 6.16 -0.17
N LEU A 401 22.05 5.51 0.18
CA LEU A 401 23.00 6.00 1.18
C LEU A 401 23.77 7.20 0.63
N HIS A 402 24.10 8.14 1.52
CA HIS A 402 25.02 9.24 1.20
C HIS A 402 26.00 9.44 2.35
N LYS A 403 27.30 9.40 2.05
CA LYS A 403 28.38 9.44 3.06
C LYS A 403 28.38 10.71 3.93
N GLU A 404 27.84 11.80 3.41
CA GLU A 404 27.80 13.10 4.12
C GLU A 404 26.48 13.34 4.84
N MET A 405 25.49 12.44 4.68
CA MET A 405 24.23 12.56 5.40
C MET A 405 24.41 12.14 6.86
N ARG A 406 24.04 13.04 7.77
CA ARG A 406 24.04 12.76 9.21
C ARG A 406 23.08 13.70 9.94
N ILE A 407 22.74 13.31 11.16
CA ILE A 407 22.03 14.14 12.12
C ILE A 407 22.95 14.34 13.32
N THR A 408 23.07 15.56 13.81
CA THR A 408 23.86 15.89 15.01
C THR A 408 23.01 16.70 15.97
N ASP A 409 23.19 16.52 17.27
CA ASP A 409 22.62 17.39 18.31
C ASP A 409 23.58 18.52 18.73
N GLN A 410 24.81 18.51 18.19
CA GLN A 410 25.82 19.52 18.46
C GLN A 410 25.62 20.73 17.54
N ARG A 411 25.19 21.84 18.13
CA ARG A 411 24.89 23.09 17.41
C ARG A 411 26.04 23.59 16.55
N GLU A 412 27.25 23.62 17.09
CA GLU A 412 28.43 24.15 16.39
C GLU A 412 28.81 23.29 15.19
N GLU A 413 28.78 21.96 15.35
CA GLU A 413 29.03 21.02 14.26
C GLU A 413 27.97 21.14 13.15
N GLY A 414 26.69 21.19 13.54
CA GLY A 414 25.58 21.33 12.61
C GLY A 414 25.66 22.63 11.80
N LEU A 415 25.91 23.76 12.47
CA LEU A 415 26.06 25.06 11.81
C LEU A 415 27.30 25.11 10.91
N ALA A 416 28.44 24.56 11.35
CA ALA A 416 29.66 24.51 10.55
C ALA A 416 29.46 23.67 9.28
N ALA A 417 28.84 22.50 9.39
CA ALA A 417 28.55 21.63 8.24
C ALA A 417 27.57 22.29 7.25
N LEU A 418 26.55 22.99 7.74
CA LEU A 418 25.62 23.72 6.88
C LEU A 418 26.31 24.90 6.17
N ALA A 419 27.16 25.64 6.88
CA ALA A 419 27.94 26.73 6.29
C ALA A 419 28.93 26.23 5.24
N GLU A 420 29.57 25.08 5.46
CA GLU A 420 30.45 24.43 4.47
C GLU A 420 29.66 24.05 3.20
N GLN A 421 28.48 23.45 3.36
CA GLN A 421 27.61 23.10 2.23
C GLN A 421 27.14 24.33 1.46
N GLU A 422 26.77 25.41 2.15
CA GLU A 422 26.41 26.68 1.52
C GLU A 422 27.60 27.32 0.79
N ALA A 423 28.79 27.32 1.39
CA ALA A 423 30.00 27.82 0.76
C ALA A 423 30.36 27.00 -0.50
N LEU A 424 30.21 25.68 -0.45
CA LEU A 424 30.43 24.81 -1.61
C LEU A 424 29.38 25.07 -2.70
N ALA A 425 28.12 25.25 -2.33
CA ALA A 425 27.03 25.60 -3.25
C ALA A 425 27.31 26.95 -3.94
N ARG A 426 27.74 27.97 -3.17
CA ARG A 426 28.16 29.27 -3.71
C ARG A 426 29.34 29.14 -4.67
N ARG A 427 30.40 28.42 -4.29
CA ARG A 427 31.55 28.17 -5.18
C ARG A 427 31.14 27.48 -6.48
N ARG A 428 30.28 26.46 -6.41
CA ARG A 428 29.75 25.78 -7.61
C ARG A 428 28.93 26.72 -8.47
N ALA A 429 28.08 27.54 -7.86
CA ALA A 429 27.32 28.53 -8.59
C ALA A 429 28.23 29.57 -9.24
N ASP A 430 29.27 30.06 -8.57
CA ASP A 430 30.24 31.01 -9.11
C ASP A 430 30.98 30.45 -10.33
N LEU A 431 31.29 29.15 -10.32
CA LEU A 431 31.86 28.44 -11.46
C LEU A 431 30.84 28.11 -12.57
N ALA A 432 29.54 28.24 -12.30
CA ALA A 432 28.51 27.94 -13.27
C ALA A 432 28.52 29.00 -14.40
N PRO A 433 28.33 28.59 -15.67
CA PRO A 433 28.34 29.50 -16.81
C PRO A 433 27.38 30.67 -16.64
N SER A 434 27.84 31.88 -17.00
CA SER A 434 26.99 33.07 -16.98
C SER A 434 25.90 33.03 -18.05
N HIS A 435 26.16 32.30 -19.14
CA HIS A 435 25.24 32.12 -20.26
C HIS A 435 25.08 30.64 -20.57
N LEU A 436 23.85 30.23 -20.85
CA LEU A 436 23.51 28.92 -21.39
C LEU A 436 22.63 29.11 -22.63
N TRP A 437 22.71 28.21 -23.59
CA TRP A 437 21.79 28.13 -24.71
C TRP A 437 20.99 26.84 -24.63
N LEU A 438 19.67 26.97 -24.61
CA LEU A 438 18.74 25.85 -24.65
C LEU A 438 18.17 25.74 -26.06
N LYS A 439 18.32 24.57 -26.68
CA LYS A 439 17.59 24.16 -27.88
C LYS A 439 16.48 23.20 -27.46
N ALA A 440 15.26 23.41 -27.94
CA ALA A 440 14.12 22.54 -27.65
C ALA A 440 13.10 22.63 -28.80
N ALA A 441 13.22 21.72 -29.79
CA ALA A 441 12.46 21.81 -31.03
C ALA A 441 10.93 21.76 -30.84
N SER A 442 10.46 21.01 -29.84
CA SER A 442 9.04 20.87 -29.50
C SER A 442 8.51 21.98 -28.56
N LYS A 443 9.41 22.78 -27.96
CA LYS A 443 9.08 23.88 -27.03
C LYS A 443 9.80 25.16 -27.46
N VAL A 444 9.51 25.61 -28.68
CA VAL A 444 10.20 26.75 -29.33
C VAL A 444 10.21 28.02 -28.45
N ALA A 445 9.15 28.28 -27.70
CA ALA A 445 9.07 29.42 -26.79
C ALA A 445 10.13 29.42 -25.68
N LEU A 446 10.64 28.24 -25.29
CA LEU A 446 11.69 28.08 -24.29
C LEU A 446 13.09 28.09 -24.89
N GLN A 447 13.24 28.09 -26.22
CA GLN A 447 14.54 28.08 -26.88
C GLN A 447 15.24 29.45 -26.78
N GLY A 448 16.57 29.43 -26.70
CA GLY A 448 17.39 30.62 -26.79
C GLY A 448 18.40 30.73 -25.65
N GLU A 449 18.86 31.94 -25.43
CA GLU A 449 19.85 32.29 -24.42
C GLU A 449 19.22 32.41 -23.03
N TYR A 450 19.90 31.85 -22.04
CA TYR A 450 19.58 31.87 -20.62
C TYR A 450 20.73 32.52 -19.86
N ILE A 451 20.44 33.62 -19.19
CA ILE A 451 21.40 34.40 -18.42
C ILE A 451 21.29 34.01 -16.95
N LYS A 452 22.43 33.72 -16.34
CA LYS A 452 22.51 33.39 -14.91
C LYS A 452 22.03 34.58 -14.09
N VAL A 453 21.10 34.34 -13.18
CA VAL A 453 20.59 35.37 -12.27
C VAL A 453 21.63 35.63 -11.17
N PRO A 454 22.20 36.85 -11.08
CA PRO A 454 23.26 37.14 -10.11
C PRO A 454 22.81 36.91 -8.67
N ASN A 455 23.66 36.27 -7.87
CA ASN A 455 23.46 36.03 -6.44
C ASN A 455 22.16 35.28 -6.06
N ARG A 456 21.47 34.66 -7.01
CA ARG A 456 20.26 33.86 -6.75
C ARG A 456 20.59 32.38 -6.90
N LEU A 457 20.44 31.67 -5.78
CA LEU A 457 20.58 30.22 -5.73
C LEU A 457 19.22 29.60 -5.48
N GLU A 458 18.88 28.61 -6.29
CA GLU A 458 17.70 27.80 -6.07
C GLU A 458 18.12 26.39 -5.66
N ARG A 459 17.77 26.01 -4.43
CA ARG A 459 18.14 24.72 -3.82
C ARG A 459 19.64 24.44 -3.87
N GLY A 460 20.44 25.49 -3.63
CA GLY A 460 21.90 25.42 -3.63
C GLY A 460 22.53 25.33 -5.03
N GLN A 461 21.79 25.63 -6.09
CA GLN A 461 22.26 25.64 -7.47
C GLN A 461 22.01 26.99 -8.13
N ALA A 462 22.79 27.33 -9.15
CA ALA A 462 22.53 28.55 -9.93
C ALA A 462 21.16 28.49 -10.64
N LEU A 463 20.58 29.67 -10.83
CA LEU A 463 19.32 29.89 -11.55
C LEU A 463 19.61 30.68 -12.82
N TRP A 464 18.98 30.30 -13.94
CA TRP A 464 19.06 31.06 -15.18
C TRP A 464 17.69 31.48 -15.67
N GLN A 465 17.60 32.69 -16.22
CA GLN A 465 16.40 33.26 -16.83
C GLN A 465 16.66 33.48 -18.33
N GLN A 466 15.68 33.14 -19.16
CA GLN A 466 15.74 33.34 -20.60
C GLN A 466 15.83 34.84 -20.91
N ALA A 467 16.79 35.24 -21.75
CA ALA A 467 17.10 36.64 -22.02
C ALA A 467 15.95 37.39 -22.73
N ALA A 468 15.26 36.71 -23.65
CA ALA A 468 14.21 37.28 -24.49
C ALA A 468 12.87 36.54 -24.33
N GLY A 469 12.62 35.90 -23.18
CA GLY A 469 11.43 35.09 -22.99
C GLY A 469 11.12 34.78 -21.52
N PRO A 470 10.06 34.00 -21.28
CA PRO A 470 9.56 33.74 -19.93
C PRO A 470 10.23 32.51 -19.28
N GLY A 471 11.20 31.89 -19.96
CA GLY A 471 11.85 30.66 -19.54
C GLY A 471 12.70 30.81 -18.28
N TRP A 472 12.65 29.80 -17.40
CA TRP A 472 13.50 29.66 -16.23
C TRP A 472 14.11 28.27 -16.19
N LEU A 473 15.43 28.19 -16.04
CA LEU A 473 16.16 26.93 -15.88
C LEU A 473 16.70 26.84 -14.45
N TYR A 474 16.31 25.78 -13.73
CA TYR A 474 16.53 25.69 -12.29
C TYR A 474 16.64 24.25 -11.78
N SER A 475 17.21 24.04 -10.60
CA SER A 475 17.24 22.72 -9.94
C SER A 475 16.00 22.50 -9.07
N THR A 476 15.46 21.28 -9.07
CA THR A 476 14.29 20.87 -8.29
C THR A 476 14.64 20.19 -6.97
N SER A 477 13.66 20.06 -6.05
CA SER A 477 13.80 19.24 -4.81
C SER A 477 14.12 17.78 -5.09
N GLY A 478 13.73 17.30 -6.27
CA GLY A 478 14.04 15.95 -6.73
C GLY A 478 15.52 15.78 -7.09
N GLY A 479 16.28 16.86 -7.26
CA GLY A 479 17.66 16.81 -7.76
C GLY A 479 17.74 16.65 -9.28
N ARG A 480 16.73 17.12 -10.02
CA ARG A 480 16.72 17.22 -11.50
C ARG A 480 16.76 18.69 -11.93
N TRP A 481 17.30 18.96 -13.12
CA TRP A 481 17.18 20.27 -13.76
C TRP A 481 15.85 20.38 -14.48
N PHE A 482 15.11 21.46 -14.25
CA PHE A 482 13.83 21.74 -14.89
C PHE A 482 13.93 23.03 -15.70
N VAL A 483 13.09 23.12 -16.74
CA VAL A 483 12.81 24.37 -17.45
C VAL A 483 11.31 24.63 -17.40
N THR A 484 10.91 25.83 -17.02
CA THR A 484 9.51 26.28 -16.96
C THR A 484 9.35 27.60 -17.70
N ASP A 485 8.14 27.91 -18.14
CA ASP A 485 7.74 29.17 -18.77
C ASP A 485 7.23 30.21 -17.77
N ARG A 486 7.30 29.95 -16.45
CA ARG A 486 6.80 30.86 -15.40
C ARG A 486 7.64 30.76 -14.15
N GLU A 487 7.87 31.90 -13.50
CA GLU A 487 8.68 31.93 -12.29
C GLU A 487 8.02 31.16 -11.13
N GLU A 488 6.69 31.16 -11.03
CA GLU A 488 5.99 30.38 -10.01
C GLU A 488 6.29 28.88 -10.12
N GLY A 489 6.60 28.42 -11.35
CA GLY A 489 7.02 27.05 -11.62
C GLY A 489 8.28 26.64 -10.87
N VAL A 490 9.20 27.59 -10.65
CA VAL A 490 10.43 27.40 -9.87
C VAL A 490 10.09 27.05 -8.41
N ALA A 491 9.14 27.79 -7.83
CA ALA A 491 8.69 27.57 -6.46
C ALA A 491 7.89 26.26 -6.33
N SER A 492 7.00 25.95 -7.28
CA SER A 492 6.16 24.76 -7.26
C SER A 492 6.84 23.46 -7.74
N ASN A 493 8.11 23.50 -8.17
CA ASN A 493 8.80 22.38 -8.83
C ASN A 493 8.05 21.84 -10.07
N THR A 494 7.46 22.74 -10.85
CA THR A 494 6.80 22.36 -12.10
C THR A 494 7.61 22.84 -13.29
N GLY A 495 7.66 22.03 -14.33
CA GLY A 495 8.43 22.34 -15.53
C GLY A 495 7.83 21.67 -16.76
N LEU A 496 8.21 22.20 -17.92
CA LEU A 496 7.85 21.66 -19.22
C LEU A 496 8.97 20.77 -19.78
N LEU A 497 10.21 20.98 -19.31
CA LEU A 497 11.36 20.15 -19.60
C LEU A 497 12.02 19.72 -18.29
N ALA A 498 12.61 18.53 -18.27
CA ALA A 498 13.34 17.99 -17.14
C ALA A 498 14.55 17.17 -17.58
N SER A 499 15.65 17.21 -16.83
CA SER A 499 16.71 16.23 -17.00
C SER A 499 16.18 14.83 -16.69
N ASN A 500 16.55 13.85 -17.51
CA ASN A 500 16.07 12.48 -17.39
C ASN A 500 16.56 11.80 -16.09
N ALA A 501 17.77 12.17 -15.66
CA ALA A 501 18.40 11.66 -14.45
C ALA A 501 18.62 12.78 -13.43
N LEU A 502 18.89 12.39 -12.18
CA LEU A 502 19.35 13.30 -11.15
C LEU A 502 20.69 13.92 -11.55
N HIS A 503 20.84 15.23 -11.34
CA HIS A 503 22.03 15.95 -11.75
C HIS A 503 23.23 15.65 -10.84
N GLN A 504 23.01 15.30 -9.56
CA GLN A 504 24.09 14.94 -8.61
C GLN A 504 25.18 16.02 -8.50
N GLY A 505 24.79 17.29 -8.62
CA GLY A 505 25.70 18.44 -8.64
C GLY A 505 26.29 18.78 -10.01
N ARG A 506 26.05 17.98 -11.06
CA ARG A 506 26.38 18.34 -12.44
C ARG A 506 25.57 19.53 -12.93
N LEU A 507 26.18 20.36 -13.76
CA LEU A 507 25.55 21.53 -14.37
C LEU A 507 24.59 21.12 -15.51
N PRO A 508 23.66 21.98 -15.91
CA PRO A 508 22.65 21.64 -16.93
C PRO A 508 23.25 21.14 -18.25
N GLN A 509 24.33 21.77 -18.72
CA GLN A 509 25.03 21.41 -19.96
C GLN A 509 25.78 20.08 -19.90
N GLU A 510 26.00 19.54 -18.70
CA GLU A 510 26.65 18.24 -18.48
C GLU A 510 25.63 17.09 -18.45
N THR A 511 24.33 17.42 -18.60
CA THR A 511 23.26 16.42 -18.66
C THR A 511 22.91 16.09 -20.10
N GLU A 512 23.02 14.81 -20.44
CA GLU A 512 22.93 14.34 -21.84
C GLU A 512 21.50 14.03 -22.30
N LYS A 513 20.61 13.70 -21.37
CA LYS A 513 19.25 13.25 -21.68
C LYS A 513 18.24 14.11 -20.96
N TRP A 514 17.29 14.61 -21.73
CA TRP A 514 16.19 15.45 -21.28
C TRP A 514 14.86 14.81 -21.66
N GLN A 515 13.84 15.17 -20.91
CA GLN A 515 12.46 14.75 -21.10
C GLN A 515 11.60 16.01 -21.22
N GLU A 516 10.50 15.91 -21.93
CA GLU A 516 9.48 16.94 -22.03
C GLU A 516 8.15 16.45 -21.47
N PHE A 517 7.36 17.37 -20.94
CA PHE A 517 6.02 17.09 -20.47
C PHE A 517 5.01 17.31 -21.61
N VAL A 518 4.36 16.22 -22.02
CA VAL A 518 3.39 16.17 -23.13
C VAL A 518 2.20 15.32 -22.68
N ASP A 519 1.00 15.88 -22.79
CA ASP A 519 -0.28 15.22 -22.50
C ASP A 519 -0.34 14.50 -21.14
N GLY A 520 0.21 15.14 -20.09
CA GLY A 520 0.18 14.62 -18.73
C GLY A 520 1.30 13.62 -18.38
N ALA A 521 2.23 13.34 -19.32
CA ALA A 521 3.32 12.41 -19.11
C ALA A 521 4.69 12.97 -19.52
N TRP A 522 5.75 12.48 -18.87
CA TRP A 522 7.13 12.77 -19.25
C TRP A 522 7.57 11.83 -20.37
N GLN A 523 8.03 12.39 -21.49
CA GLN A 523 8.52 11.67 -22.65
C GLN A 523 9.98 12.06 -22.93
N LEU A 524 10.79 11.13 -23.43
CA LEU A 524 12.17 11.44 -23.79
C LEU A 524 12.19 12.48 -24.91
N ALA A 525 13.00 13.52 -24.75
CA ALA A 525 13.12 14.64 -25.69
C ALA A 525 14.56 14.75 -26.22
N PRO A 526 14.96 13.93 -27.22
CA PRO A 526 16.31 13.95 -27.76
C PRO A 526 16.70 15.27 -28.43
N SER A 527 15.70 16.08 -28.79
CA SER A 527 15.88 17.40 -29.40
C SER A 527 16.30 18.48 -28.40
N VAL A 528 16.24 18.18 -27.10
CA VAL A 528 16.57 19.13 -26.04
C VAL A 528 18.06 19.07 -25.73
N LEU A 529 18.72 20.22 -25.84
CA LEU A 529 20.16 20.37 -25.60
C LEU A 529 20.44 21.67 -24.86
N VAL A 530 21.28 21.60 -23.83
CA VAL A 530 21.80 22.78 -23.12
C VAL A 530 23.31 22.85 -23.35
N VAL A 531 23.81 24.03 -23.74
CA VAL A 531 25.25 24.28 -23.95
C VAL A 531 25.68 25.58 -23.27
N ALA A 532 26.94 25.65 -22.83
CA ALA A 532 27.50 26.82 -22.15
C ALA A 532 28.27 27.79 -23.08
N ASP A 533 28.48 27.41 -24.34
CA ASP A 533 29.28 28.17 -25.29
C ASP A 533 28.61 28.15 -26.68
N VAL A 534 28.60 29.31 -27.35
CA VAL A 534 28.03 29.49 -28.70
C VAL A 534 28.85 28.76 -29.76
N GLU A 535 30.16 28.58 -29.53
CA GLU A 535 31.03 27.85 -30.48
C GLU A 535 30.69 26.34 -30.52
N CYS A 536 30.13 25.79 -29.43
CA CYS A 536 29.64 24.41 -29.39
C CYS A 536 28.35 24.18 -30.20
N LEU A 537 27.60 25.23 -30.55
CA LEU A 537 26.46 25.12 -31.48
C LEU A 537 26.93 24.83 -32.91
N HIS A 538 28.07 25.40 -33.32
CA HIS A 538 28.64 25.22 -34.66
C HIS A 538 29.32 23.84 -34.83
N ILE A 539 30.03 23.35 -33.81
CA ILE A 539 30.70 22.03 -33.84
C ILE A 539 29.68 20.87 -33.89
N ARG A 540 28.46 21.06 -33.36
CA ARG A 540 27.37 20.07 -33.40
C ARG A 540 26.40 20.25 -34.58
N GLY A 541 26.75 21.08 -35.57
CA GLY A 541 25.96 21.25 -36.79
C GLY A 541 24.60 21.94 -36.60
N ILE A 542 24.50 22.87 -35.64
CA ILE A 542 23.25 23.58 -35.33
C ILE A 542 23.35 25.02 -35.86
N SER A 543 22.72 25.29 -37.00
CA SER A 543 22.53 26.65 -37.53
C SER A 543 21.29 27.30 -36.90
N MET A 544 21.44 28.50 -36.33
CA MET A 544 20.34 29.41 -36.01
C MET A 544 20.40 30.59 -36.97
N THR A 545 19.86 30.43 -38.18
CA THR A 545 19.63 31.58 -39.06
C THR A 545 18.37 32.31 -38.60
N ALA A 546 18.55 33.56 -38.20
CA ALA A 546 17.49 34.51 -37.95
C ALA A 546 16.84 34.91 -39.29
N GLU A 547 15.56 34.58 -39.47
CA GLU A 547 14.71 35.20 -40.48
C GLU A 547 14.18 36.53 -39.92
N MET A 548 14.95 37.60 -40.12
CA MET A 548 14.47 38.98 -40.04
C MET A 548 15.22 39.82 -41.07
N GLU A 549 14.85 39.70 -42.33
CA GLU A 549 14.98 40.81 -43.28
C GLU A 549 13.62 40.99 -43.96
N GLY A 550 13.00 42.14 -43.68
CA GLY A 550 11.75 42.56 -44.26
C GLY A 550 11.95 43.10 -45.66
N ASP A 551 11.05 42.72 -46.54
CA ASP A 551 10.88 43.28 -47.88
C ASP A 551 10.59 44.78 -47.80
N LEU A 552 11.54 45.59 -48.24
CA LEU A 552 11.33 46.98 -48.64
C LEU A 552 11.45 47.04 -50.17
N GLU A 553 10.30 46.93 -50.84
CA GLU A 553 10.16 47.28 -52.26
C GLU A 553 10.44 48.77 -52.46
N VAL A 554 11.41 49.08 -53.31
CA VAL A 554 11.64 50.42 -53.88
C VAL A 554 11.09 50.42 -55.30
N PRO A 555 10.24 51.38 -55.71
CA PRO A 555 9.76 51.45 -57.08
C PRO A 555 10.81 52.10 -58.00
N ALA A 556 10.98 51.54 -59.19
CA ALA A 556 11.90 52.03 -60.22
C ALA A 556 11.42 53.35 -60.86
N PRO A 557 12.34 54.24 -61.32
CA PRO A 557 11.96 55.44 -62.03
C PRO A 557 11.80 55.19 -63.54
N HIS A 558 10.87 55.96 -64.12
CA HIS A 558 10.43 56.14 -65.51
C HIS A 558 11.17 55.47 -66.67
#